data_AF-A0A5J9T478-F1
#
_entry.id   AF-A0A5J9T478-F1
#
_cell.length_a   1.000
_cell.length_b   1.000
_cell.length_c   1.000
_cell.angle_alpha   90.00
_cell.angle_beta   90.00
_cell.angle_gamma   90.00
#
_symmetry.space_group_name_H-M   'P 1'
#
loop_
_entity.id
_entity.type
_entity.pdbx_description
1 polymer ?
#
loop_
_entity_poly.entity_id
_entity_poly.type
_entity_poly.pdbx_seq_one_letter_code
_entity_poly.pdbx_strand_id
1 'polypeptide(L)'
;FRKPNKARQYVDGLIKSSRFPPAESFDDYVARYLFPDISGNRNKVLLLGYMVKCLLMAYTGKRKCDEKELRGWNWLVNCLEGNFEHIRHAERRRVKAIPRDLDSDNDLKELERYLDASIITNGFKRAFSTGSWCHPYKRNERCSGIVATLRRTNPLQTISEEIPPARIHPTWGKLCFMSTPDGENCGLVKNLAATAIVSSKVVQPLVDSFIFCGMSKLDGIPSEVVRRMDKIFLNGIWVGSCDDPVLRLRCMRRSNMVDRQVEIKRDKRQKEGKSS
;
A
#
# COMPACT_ATOMS: atom_id res chain seq x y z
N PHE A 1 -16.07 20.56 23.21
CA PHE A 1 -15.70 19.13 23.26
C PHE A 1 -15.50 18.53 24.67
N ARG A 2 -15.64 19.28 25.78
CA ARG A 2 -15.36 18.77 27.14
C ARG A 2 -16.46 17.88 27.77
N LYS A 3 -17.64 17.77 27.16
CA LYS A 3 -18.70 16.83 27.59
C LYS A 3 -18.59 15.53 26.76
N PRO A 4 -18.76 14.34 27.37
CA PRO A 4 -18.80 13.09 26.62
C PRO A 4 -19.86 13.15 25.51
N ASN A 5 -19.60 12.48 24.39
CA ASN A 5 -20.47 12.38 23.20
C ASN A 5 -20.71 13.64 22.34
N LYS A 6 -20.37 14.86 22.77
CA LYS A 6 -20.51 16.04 21.89
C LYS A 6 -19.64 15.95 20.63
N ALA A 7 -18.43 15.41 20.75
CA ALA A 7 -17.53 15.20 19.61
C ALA A 7 -18.14 14.24 18.59
N ARG A 8 -18.66 13.11 19.10
CA ARG A 8 -19.34 12.08 18.33
C ARG A 8 -20.54 12.66 17.58
N GLN A 9 -21.42 13.38 18.27
CA GLN A 9 -22.60 14.01 17.65
C GLN A 9 -22.22 15.03 16.56
N TYR A 10 -21.19 15.83 16.81
CA TYR A 10 -20.72 16.81 15.83
C TYR A 10 -20.17 16.15 14.56
N VAL A 11 -19.29 15.16 14.71
CA VAL A 11 -18.72 14.41 13.59
C VAL A 11 -19.81 13.62 12.85
N ASP A 12 -20.73 12.99 13.60
CA ASP A 12 -21.87 12.26 13.01
C ASP A 12 -22.78 13.18 12.20
N GLY A 13 -23.07 14.38 12.71
CA GLY A 13 -23.84 15.39 12.00
C GLY A 13 -23.16 15.81 10.68
N LEU A 14 -21.85 16.03 10.70
CA LEU A 14 -21.08 16.37 9.49
C LEU A 14 -21.11 15.23 8.46
N ILE A 15 -20.90 13.98 8.90
CA ILE A 15 -20.89 12.81 8.01
C ILE A 15 -22.28 12.58 7.40
N LYS A 16 -23.35 12.71 8.19
CA LYS A 16 -24.73 12.60 7.72
C LYS A 16 -25.15 13.73 6.78
N SER A 17 -24.51 14.90 6.88
CA SER A 17 -24.72 16.01 5.95
C SER A 17 -23.99 15.87 4.61
N SER A 18 -23.15 14.83 4.45
CA SER A 18 -22.40 14.60 3.22
C SER A 18 -23.31 14.16 2.06
N ARG A 19 -22.79 14.24 0.82
CA ARG A 19 -23.53 13.89 -0.40
C ARG A 19 -24.00 12.42 -0.42
N PHE A 20 -23.30 11.53 0.27
CA PHE A 20 -23.60 10.11 0.36
C PHE A 20 -23.44 9.66 1.82
N PRO A 21 -24.45 9.91 2.67
CA PRO A 21 -24.35 9.58 4.07
C PRO A 21 -24.34 8.06 4.27
N PRO A 22 -23.49 7.51 5.15
CA PRO A 22 -23.51 6.09 5.47
C PRO A 22 -24.83 5.73 6.18
N ALA A 23 -25.39 4.57 5.82
CA ALA A 23 -26.59 4.02 6.48
C ALA A 23 -26.26 3.40 7.85
N GLU A 24 -24.99 3.09 8.08
CA GLU A 24 -24.48 2.41 9.27
C GLU A 24 -24.37 3.37 10.48
N SER A 25 -24.18 2.80 11.68
CA SER A 25 -24.01 3.60 12.89
C SER A 25 -22.62 4.28 12.93
N PHE A 26 -22.47 5.30 13.81
CA PHE A 26 -21.18 5.98 14.03
C PHE A 26 -20.03 5.01 14.29
N ASP A 27 -20.27 4.02 15.16
CA ASP A 27 -19.22 3.10 15.57
C ASP A 27 -18.83 2.15 14.42
N ASP A 28 -19.80 1.78 13.57
CA ASP A 28 -19.58 0.90 12.42
C ASP A 28 -18.73 1.56 11.34
N TYR A 29 -19.08 2.79 10.95
CA TYR A 29 -18.30 3.47 9.91
C TYR A 29 -16.93 3.93 10.45
N VAL A 30 -16.78 4.23 11.74
CA VAL A 30 -15.46 4.44 12.34
C VAL A 30 -14.65 3.15 12.36
N ALA A 31 -15.27 2.01 12.67
CA ALA A 31 -14.62 0.71 12.58
C ALA A 31 -14.17 0.40 11.14
N ARG A 32 -14.98 0.76 10.15
CA ARG A 32 -14.77 0.43 8.73
C ARG A 32 -13.83 1.38 7.99
N TYR A 33 -13.93 2.69 8.20
CA TYR A 33 -13.23 3.69 7.38
C TYR A 33 -12.01 4.33 8.07
N LEU A 34 -12.03 4.48 9.40
CA LEU A 34 -10.87 5.05 10.11
C LEU A 34 -9.80 3.96 10.29
N PHE A 35 -8.69 4.04 9.56
CA PHE A 35 -7.61 3.04 9.59
C PHE A 35 -8.14 1.59 9.43
N PRO A 36 -8.62 1.22 8.23
CA PRO A 36 -9.31 -0.05 7.99
C PRO A 36 -8.48 -1.28 8.35
N ASP A 37 -7.16 -1.20 8.18
CA ASP A 37 -6.24 -2.31 8.45
C ASP A 37 -5.94 -2.52 9.95
N ILE A 38 -6.47 -1.67 10.83
CA ILE A 38 -6.19 -1.68 12.27
C ILE A 38 -7.44 -2.07 13.04
N SER A 39 -7.36 -3.20 13.73
CA SER A 39 -8.41 -3.65 14.65
C SER A 39 -8.35 -2.91 15.99
N GLY A 40 -9.51 -2.47 16.47
CA GLY A 40 -9.69 -1.93 17.82
C GLY A 40 -9.52 -0.40 17.92
N ASN A 41 -10.49 0.24 18.58
CA ASN A 41 -10.51 1.71 18.75
C ASN A 41 -9.28 2.23 19.50
N ARG A 42 -8.76 1.46 20.47
CA ARG A 42 -7.55 1.82 21.22
C ARG A 42 -6.33 1.94 20.30
N ASN A 43 -6.11 0.96 19.44
CA ASN A 43 -4.97 0.94 18.52
C ASN A 43 -5.06 2.08 17.50
N LYS A 44 -6.27 2.35 16.99
CA LYS A 44 -6.55 3.49 16.11
C LYS A 44 -6.21 4.83 16.78
N VAL A 45 -6.61 5.02 18.03
CA VAL A 45 -6.30 6.25 18.81
C VAL A 45 -4.80 6.37 19.06
N LEU A 46 -4.11 5.28 19.37
CA LEU A 46 -2.67 5.29 19.57
C LEU A 46 -1.92 5.65 18.28
N LEU A 47 -2.31 5.08 17.15
CA LEU A 47 -1.74 5.45 15.85
C LEU A 47 -1.99 6.94 15.54
N LEU A 48 -3.23 7.42 15.72
CA LEU A 48 -3.56 8.82 15.49
C LEU A 48 -2.69 9.75 16.38
N GLY A 49 -2.54 9.41 17.65
CA GLY A 49 -1.67 10.15 18.57
C GLY A 49 -0.20 10.14 18.12
N TYR A 50 0.27 9.02 17.59
CA TYR A 50 1.61 8.92 17.00
C TYR A 50 1.76 9.77 15.73
N MET A 51 0.76 9.81 14.86
CA MET A 51 0.75 10.67 13.66
C MET A 51 0.83 12.15 14.04
N VAL A 52 0.00 12.59 14.99
CA VAL A 52 0.03 13.97 15.51
C VAL A 52 1.38 14.30 16.14
N LYS A 53 1.95 13.37 16.92
CA LYS A 53 3.31 13.54 17.46
C LYS A 53 4.34 13.72 16.35
N CYS A 54 4.29 12.91 15.29
CA CYS A 54 5.22 13.04 14.16
C CYS A 54 5.08 14.39 13.46
N LEU A 55 3.84 14.86 13.26
CA LEU A 55 3.56 16.18 12.69
C LEU A 55 4.16 17.30 13.55
N LEU A 56 3.94 17.27 14.87
CA LEU A 56 4.48 18.27 15.80
C LEU A 56 6.01 18.22 15.87
N MET A 57 6.61 17.02 15.82
CA MET A 57 8.07 16.89 15.78
C MET A 57 8.66 17.43 14.47
N ALA A 58 7.96 17.26 13.34
CA ALA A 58 8.38 17.84 12.08
C ALA A 58 8.26 19.37 12.10
N TYR A 59 7.13 19.90 12.60
CA TYR A 59 6.89 21.34 12.75
C TYR A 59 7.95 22.01 13.64
N THR A 60 8.36 21.34 14.73
CA THR A 60 9.40 21.85 15.64
C THR A 60 10.83 21.58 15.16
N GLY A 61 11.02 21.02 13.96
CA GLY A 61 12.34 20.72 13.39
C GLY A 61 13.08 19.54 14.03
N LYS A 62 12.44 18.80 14.95
CA LYS A 62 13.01 17.63 15.64
C LYS A 62 12.98 16.35 14.79
N ARG A 63 12.22 16.34 13.69
CA ARG A 63 12.12 15.24 12.73
C ARG A 63 12.18 15.80 11.31
N LYS A 64 12.93 15.16 10.42
CA LYS A 64 12.91 15.50 8.98
C LYS A 64 11.61 15.01 8.35
N CYS A 65 11.08 15.78 7.41
CA CYS A 65 9.97 15.33 6.56
C CYS A 65 10.42 14.16 5.69
N ASP A 66 9.54 13.16 5.51
CA ASP A 66 9.84 12.00 4.68
C ASP A 66 9.98 12.42 3.20
N GLU A 67 11.05 11.94 2.55
CA GLU A 67 11.36 12.24 1.16
C GLU A 67 10.42 11.47 0.21
N LYS A 68 9.84 12.17 -0.78
CA LYS A 68 8.82 11.60 -1.68
C LYS A 68 9.39 10.57 -2.65
N GLU A 69 10.66 10.68 -3.05
CA GLU A 69 11.27 9.88 -4.13
C GLU A 69 11.42 8.38 -3.80
N LEU A 70 11.55 8.02 -2.53
CA LEU A 70 11.72 6.62 -2.10
C LEU A 70 10.45 5.76 -2.26
N ARG A 71 9.27 6.38 -2.43
CA ARG A 71 7.99 5.65 -2.55
C ARG A 71 7.68 5.15 -3.97
N GLY A 72 8.46 5.55 -4.97
CA GLY A 72 8.16 5.34 -6.40
C GLY A 72 8.42 3.93 -6.97
N TRP A 73 8.69 2.91 -6.14
CA TRP A 73 9.20 1.62 -6.63
C TRP A 73 8.12 0.52 -6.71
N ASN A 74 6.89 0.79 -6.27
CA ASN A 74 5.77 -0.16 -6.30
C ASN A 74 5.09 -0.29 -7.69
N TRP A 75 5.72 0.21 -8.76
CA TRP A 75 5.08 0.36 -10.07
C TRP A 75 4.73 -0.97 -10.75
N LEU A 76 5.58 -1.99 -10.66
CA LEU A 76 5.30 -3.32 -11.24
C LEU A 76 3.97 -3.91 -10.76
N VAL A 77 3.62 -3.67 -9.49
CA VAL A 77 2.35 -4.11 -8.89
C VAL A 77 1.18 -3.30 -9.44
N ASN A 78 1.31 -1.97 -9.51
CA ASN A 78 0.25 -1.08 -10.01
C ASN A 78 -0.12 -1.37 -11.48
N CYS A 79 0.83 -1.83 -12.28
CA CYS A 79 0.61 -2.16 -13.70
C CYS A 79 -0.16 -3.46 -13.88
N LEU A 80 0.14 -4.48 -13.07
CA LEU A 80 -0.65 -5.71 -13.02
C LEU A 80 -2.05 -5.44 -12.47
N GLU A 81 -2.18 -4.50 -11.52
CA GLU A 81 -3.47 -4.08 -10.99
C GLU A 81 -4.40 -3.43 -12.03
N GLY A 82 -3.84 -2.71 -13.01
CA GLY A 82 -4.59 -2.23 -14.17
C GLY A 82 -5.29 -3.35 -14.97
N ASN A 83 -4.68 -4.54 -15.04
CA ASN A 83 -5.28 -5.69 -15.72
C ASN A 83 -6.40 -6.35 -14.91
N PHE A 84 -6.36 -6.29 -13.57
CA PHE A 84 -7.49 -6.74 -12.76
C PHE A 84 -8.76 -5.94 -13.06
N GLU A 85 -8.66 -4.74 -13.66
CA GLU A 85 -9.83 -3.99 -14.09
C GLU A 85 -10.57 -4.66 -15.27
N HIS A 86 -9.88 -5.40 -16.15
CA HIS A 86 -10.54 -6.21 -17.19
C HIS A 86 -11.34 -7.35 -16.56
N ILE A 87 -10.78 -8.01 -15.54
CA ILE A 87 -11.46 -9.05 -14.77
C ILE A 87 -12.66 -8.46 -14.02
N ARG A 88 -12.48 -7.36 -13.28
CA ARG A 88 -13.57 -6.65 -12.59
C ARG A 88 -14.64 -6.16 -13.55
N HIS A 89 -14.28 -5.74 -14.77
CA HIS A 89 -15.26 -5.35 -15.77
C HIS A 89 -16.12 -6.53 -16.22
N ALA A 90 -15.50 -7.68 -16.50
CA ALA A 90 -16.21 -8.92 -16.82
C ALA A 90 -17.13 -9.35 -15.65
N GLU A 91 -16.64 -9.28 -14.42
CA GLU A 91 -17.44 -9.57 -13.20
C GLU A 91 -18.62 -8.63 -13.05
N ARG A 92 -18.44 -7.30 -13.19
CA ARG A 92 -19.54 -6.33 -13.11
C ARG A 92 -20.60 -6.58 -14.19
N ARG A 93 -20.18 -7.02 -15.38
CA ARG A 93 -21.11 -7.34 -16.48
C ARG A 93 -21.92 -8.60 -16.15
N ARG A 94 -21.26 -9.63 -15.60
CA ARG A 94 -21.89 -10.84 -15.08
C ARG A 94 -22.92 -10.54 -13.99
N VAL A 95 -22.52 -9.79 -12.96
CA VAL A 95 -23.40 -9.42 -11.82
C VAL A 95 -24.61 -8.61 -12.27
N LYS A 96 -24.52 -7.84 -13.37
CA LYS A 96 -25.66 -7.12 -13.96
C LYS A 96 -26.53 -7.98 -14.87
N ALA A 97 -25.99 -9.03 -15.47
CA ALA A 97 -26.69 -9.89 -16.43
C ALA A 97 -27.51 -10.98 -15.74
N ILE A 98 -26.98 -11.59 -14.68
CA ILE A 98 -27.66 -12.67 -13.94
C ILE A 98 -29.03 -12.23 -13.39
N PRO A 99 -29.17 -11.08 -12.71
CA PRO A 99 -30.48 -10.64 -12.21
C PRO A 99 -31.49 -10.37 -13.33
N ARG A 100 -31.05 -9.89 -14.49
CA ARG A 100 -31.98 -9.63 -15.61
C ARG A 100 -32.61 -10.90 -16.17
N ASP A 101 -31.84 -11.98 -16.23
CA ASP A 101 -32.35 -13.28 -16.67
C ASP A 101 -33.26 -13.90 -15.58
N LEU A 102 -32.91 -13.74 -14.30
CA LEU A 102 -33.76 -14.15 -13.17
C LEU A 102 -35.09 -13.38 -13.09
N ASP A 103 -35.07 -12.06 -13.30
CA ASP A 103 -36.24 -11.19 -13.24
C ASP A 103 -37.19 -11.39 -14.44
N SER A 104 -36.75 -12.08 -15.49
CA SER A 104 -37.51 -12.31 -16.73
C SER A 104 -38.09 -13.72 -16.85
N ASP A 105 -38.17 -14.47 -15.74
CA ASP A 105 -38.63 -15.88 -15.68
C ASP A 105 -37.90 -16.82 -16.65
N ASN A 106 -36.70 -16.42 -17.10
CA ASN A 106 -35.86 -17.27 -17.94
C ASN A 106 -35.03 -18.20 -17.07
N ASP A 107 -34.86 -19.44 -17.51
CA ASP A 107 -33.90 -20.35 -16.89
C ASP A 107 -32.49 -19.76 -16.94
N LEU A 108 -31.74 -19.96 -15.85
CA LEU A 108 -30.33 -19.59 -15.79
C LEU A 108 -29.57 -20.30 -16.92
N LYS A 109 -28.89 -19.50 -17.74
CA LYS A 109 -28.08 -20.02 -18.83
C LYS A 109 -26.76 -20.58 -18.28
N GLU A 110 -26.06 -21.33 -19.11
CA GLU A 110 -24.69 -21.77 -18.82
C GLU A 110 -23.79 -20.58 -18.47
N LEU A 111 -22.86 -20.81 -17.55
CA LEU A 111 -21.95 -19.80 -17.02
C LEU A 111 -21.21 -19.02 -18.12
N GLU A 112 -20.85 -19.69 -19.20
CA GLU A 112 -20.11 -19.14 -20.33
C GLU A 112 -20.86 -17.99 -21.02
N ARG A 113 -22.19 -17.97 -20.99
CA ARG A 113 -22.98 -16.85 -21.52
C ARG A 113 -22.87 -15.58 -20.69
N TYR A 114 -22.56 -15.70 -19.39
CA TYR A 114 -22.43 -14.56 -18.49
C TYR A 114 -20.99 -14.07 -18.39
N LEU A 115 -20.01 -14.85 -18.84
CA LEU A 115 -18.60 -14.52 -18.78
C LEU A 115 -18.02 -14.37 -20.19
N ASP A 116 -17.92 -13.13 -20.65
CA ASP A 116 -17.29 -12.82 -21.93
C ASP A 116 -15.76 -12.80 -21.79
N ALA A 117 -15.13 -13.95 -22.05
CA ALA A 117 -13.68 -14.11 -22.01
C ALA A 117 -12.93 -13.22 -23.03
N SER A 118 -13.63 -12.71 -24.05
CA SER A 118 -13.03 -11.82 -25.04
C SER A 118 -12.62 -10.48 -24.42
N ILE A 119 -13.33 -10.00 -23.39
CA ILE A 119 -13.00 -8.78 -22.64
C ILE A 119 -11.59 -8.87 -22.07
N ILE A 120 -11.27 -10.02 -21.46
CA ILE A 120 -9.97 -10.26 -20.83
C ILE A 120 -8.92 -10.50 -21.92
N THR A 121 -9.21 -11.37 -22.88
CA THR A 121 -8.27 -11.76 -23.94
C THR A 121 -7.86 -10.56 -24.81
N ASN A 122 -8.82 -9.77 -25.26
CA ASN A 122 -8.56 -8.59 -26.08
C ASN A 122 -7.91 -7.46 -25.26
N GLY A 123 -8.24 -7.34 -23.97
CA GLY A 123 -7.56 -6.45 -23.03
C GLY A 123 -6.05 -6.74 -22.96
N PHE A 124 -5.68 -8.00 -22.73
CA PHE A 124 -4.28 -8.42 -22.70
C PHE A 124 -3.59 -8.28 -24.06
N LYS A 125 -4.22 -8.72 -25.15
CA LYS A 125 -3.65 -8.55 -26.50
C LYS A 125 -3.33 -7.08 -26.79
N ARG A 126 -4.25 -6.17 -26.45
CA ARG A 126 -4.00 -4.73 -26.58
C ARG A 126 -2.87 -4.26 -25.66
N ALA A 127 -2.85 -4.67 -24.40
CA ALA A 127 -1.84 -4.24 -23.44
C ALA A 127 -0.42 -4.64 -23.88
N PHE A 128 -0.23 -5.89 -24.31
CA PHE A 128 1.05 -6.37 -24.80
C PHE A 128 1.45 -5.75 -26.15
N SER A 129 0.49 -5.56 -27.07
CA SER A 129 0.79 -4.99 -28.40
C SER A 129 1.07 -3.48 -28.36
N THR A 130 0.35 -2.73 -27.51
CA THR A 130 0.43 -1.26 -27.48
C THR A 130 1.22 -0.71 -26.30
N GLY A 131 1.57 -1.54 -25.31
CA GLY A 131 2.20 -1.11 -24.06
C GLY A 131 1.29 -0.26 -23.17
N SER A 132 -0.03 -0.25 -23.42
CA SER A 132 -1.04 0.46 -22.65
C SER A 132 -1.77 -0.50 -21.70
N TRP A 133 -1.50 -0.38 -20.41
CA TRP A 133 -1.95 -1.30 -19.36
C TRP A 133 -3.20 -0.83 -18.61
N CYS A 134 -3.92 0.14 -19.18
CA CYS A 134 -5.17 0.66 -18.62
C CYS A 134 -6.39 0.20 -19.41
N HIS A 135 -7.47 -0.14 -18.70
CA HIS A 135 -8.74 -0.42 -19.34
C HIS A 135 -9.27 0.85 -20.03
N PRO A 136 -9.76 0.78 -21.29
CA PRO A 136 -10.29 1.95 -22.02
C PRO A 136 -11.43 2.74 -21.34
N TYR A 137 -12.11 2.19 -20.33
CA TYR A 137 -13.13 2.91 -19.56
C TYR A 137 -12.51 3.89 -18.56
N LYS A 138 -11.28 3.65 -18.12
CA LYS A 138 -10.56 4.50 -17.16
C LYS A 138 -9.64 5.50 -17.90
N ARG A 139 -10.25 6.41 -18.67
CA ARG A 139 -9.51 7.38 -19.50
C ARG A 139 -8.55 8.31 -18.72
N ASN A 140 -8.81 8.52 -17.43
CA ASN A 140 -7.99 9.38 -16.57
C ASN A 140 -6.79 8.67 -15.94
N GLU A 141 -6.69 7.35 -16.06
CA GLU A 141 -5.52 6.58 -15.64
C GLU A 141 -4.66 6.31 -16.88
N ARG A 142 -3.43 6.84 -16.91
CA ARG A 142 -2.45 6.58 -17.97
C ARG A 142 -1.34 5.69 -17.44
N CYS A 143 -1.34 4.43 -17.87
CA CYS A 143 -0.26 3.48 -17.64
C CYS A 143 0.25 3.00 -19.00
N SER A 144 1.10 3.83 -19.62
CA SER A 144 1.69 3.58 -20.94
C SER A 144 3.21 3.56 -20.85
N GLY A 145 3.88 2.90 -21.79
CA GLY A 145 5.35 2.88 -21.86
C GLY A 145 6.00 1.79 -21.01
N ILE A 146 5.22 0.83 -20.51
CA ILE A 146 5.74 -0.41 -19.94
C ILE A 146 6.05 -1.32 -21.11
N VAL A 147 7.25 -1.12 -21.64
CA VAL A 147 7.82 -1.92 -22.71
C VAL A 147 8.42 -3.18 -22.09
N ALA A 148 8.21 -4.33 -22.72
CA ALA A 148 8.66 -5.67 -22.32
C ALA A 148 10.20 -5.86 -22.19
N THR A 149 10.99 -4.79 -22.23
CA THR A 149 12.43 -4.82 -21.96
C THR A 149 12.68 -5.16 -20.50
N LEU A 150 12.96 -6.44 -20.24
CA LEU A 150 13.48 -6.92 -18.96
C LEU A 150 14.57 -5.97 -18.45
N ARG A 151 14.46 -5.54 -17.19
CA ARG A 151 15.39 -4.66 -16.44
C ARG A 151 15.17 -3.15 -16.54
N ARG A 152 14.36 -2.62 -17.47
CA ARG A 152 14.05 -1.18 -17.51
C ARG A 152 12.98 -0.84 -16.47
N THR A 153 13.29 0.13 -15.62
CA THR A 153 12.31 0.81 -14.77
C THR A 153 12.06 2.19 -15.40
N ASN A 154 10.78 2.49 -15.66
CA ASN A 154 10.36 3.82 -16.09
C ASN A 154 9.42 4.41 -15.02
N PRO A 155 9.99 4.89 -13.90
CA PRO A 155 9.19 5.37 -12.77
C PRO A 155 8.43 6.67 -13.06
N LEU A 156 8.77 7.45 -14.09
CA LEU A 156 8.42 8.88 -14.15
C LEU A 156 7.67 9.36 -15.39
N GLN A 157 7.70 8.65 -16.52
CA GLN A 157 6.94 9.10 -17.71
C GLN A 157 5.40 9.04 -17.53
N THR A 158 4.90 8.47 -16.43
CA THR A 158 3.46 8.22 -16.23
C THR A 158 2.78 9.11 -15.18
N ILE A 159 3.49 9.94 -14.39
CA ILE A 159 2.90 10.56 -13.18
C ILE A 159 3.00 12.09 -13.10
N SER A 160 3.92 12.78 -13.79
CA SER A 160 3.99 14.26 -13.68
C SER A 160 4.65 14.91 -14.88
N GLU A 161 3.99 15.93 -15.45
CA GLU A 161 4.53 16.83 -16.48
C GLU A 161 5.58 17.82 -15.92
N GLU A 162 5.76 17.89 -14.60
CA GLU A 162 6.73 18.77 -13.96
C GLU A 162 7.51 18.00 -12.88
N ILE A 163 8.76 17.61 -13.14
CA ILE A 163 9.69 17.12 -12.11
C ILE A 163 11.07 17.74 -12.32
N PRO A 164 11.71 18.29 -11.26
CA PRO A 164 13.08 18.80 -11.32
C PRO A 164 14.10 17.72 -11.70
N PRO A 165 15.31 18.09 -12.14
CA PRO A 165 16.17 17.20 -12.91
C PRO A 165 16.51 15.94 -12.12
N ALA A 166 16.22 14.77 -12.72
CA ALA A 166 17.10 13.62 -12.97
C ALA A 166 18.31 13.37 -12.06
N ARG A 167 18.27 13.74 -10.78
CA ARG A 167 19.39 13.50 -9.86
C ARG A 167 19.39 12.02 -9.50
N ILE A 168 20.58 11.44 -9.56
CA ILE A 168 20.81 10.07 -9.09
C ILE A 168 20.66 10.12 -7.57
N HIS A 169 19.55 9.58 -7.06
CA HIS A 169 19.36 9.40 -5.62
C HIS A 169 20.46 8.46 -5.10
N PRO A 170 21.06 8.71 -3.91
CA PRO A 170 22.19 7.94 -3.37
C PRO A 170 21.86 6.49 -2.95
N THR A 171 20.77 5.90 -3.44
CA THR A 171 20.41 4.50 -3.17
C THR A 171 21.19 3.57 -4.09
N TRP A 172 22.43 3.25 -3.72
CA TRP A 172 23.30 2.38 -4.50
C TRP A 172 22.87 0.91 -4.46
N GLY A 173 23.30 0.14 -5.46
CA GLY A 173 23.09 -1.31 -5.55
C GLY A 173 21.72 -1.77 -6.03
N LYS A 174 20.74 -0.87 -6.17
CA LYS A 174 19.40 -1.18 -6.71
C LYS A 174 19.27 -0.83 -8.19
N LEU A 175 19.87 0.28 -8.63
CA LEU A 175 19.81 0.77 -10.02
C LEU A 175 21.22 0.92 -10.61
N CYS A 176 21.32 0.72 -11.92
CA CYS A 176 22.51 1.02 -12.69
C CYS A 176 22.59 2.54 -12.93
N PHE A 177 23.71 3.16 -12.52
CA PHE A 177 23.94 4.59 -12.67
C PHE A 177 24.41 4.99 -14.07
N MET A 178 25.01 4.06 -14.83
CA MET A 178 25.54 4.33 -16.17
C MET A 178 24.52 4.13 -17.28
N SER A 179 23.46 3.34 -17.04
CA SER A 179 22.55 2.90 -18.09
C SER A 179 21.25 3.69 -18.03
N THR A 180 21.29 4.92 -18.55
CA THR A 180 20.15 5.82 -18.75
C THR A 180 20.26 6.42 -20.17
N PRO A 181 19.15 6.66 -20.89
CA PRO A 181 19.20 7.27 -22.21
C PRO A 181 19.61 8.75 -22.12
N ASP A 182 20.25 9.27 -23.16
CA ASP A 182 20.54 10.69 -23.26
C ASP A 182 19.27 11.51 -23.60
N GLY A 183 19.34 12.83 -23.35
CA GLY A 183 18.27 13.77 -23.69
C GLY A 183 17.15 13.83 -22.63
N GLU A 184 15.92 14.02 -23.10
CA GLU A 184 14.74 14.28 -22.25
C GLU A 184 14.47 13.15 -21.22
N ASN A 185 14.87 11.93 -21.54
CA ASN A 185 14.66 10.75 -20.69
C ASN A 185 15.83 10.46 -19.73
N CYS A 186 16.88 11.28 -19.75
CA CYS A 186 18.05 11.11 -18.90
C CYS A 186 17.68 11.16 -17.42
N GLY A 187 18.06 10.13 -16.68
CA GLY A 187 17.72 9.94 -15.27
C GLY A 187 16.25 9.65 -14.98
N LEU A 188 15.37 9.62 -15.98
CA LEU A 188 13.97 9.19 -15.85
C LEU A 188 13.85 7.68 -16.08
N VAL A 189 14.47 7.17 -17.14
CA VAL A 189 14.56 5.72 -17.39
C VAL A 189 15.82 5.19 -16.70
N LYS A 190 15.62 4.29 -15.74
CA LYS A 190 16.70 3.69 -14.95
C LYS A 190 16.69 2.18 -15.13
N ASN A 191 17.85 1.55 -15.21
CA ASN A 191 17.92 0.10 -15.27
C ASN A 191 18.14 -0.49 -13.87
N LEU A 192 17.53 -1.65 -13.58
CA LEU A 192 17.87 -2.44 -12.40
C LEU A 192 19.35 -2.86 -12.46
N ALA A 193 20.04 -2.83 -11.33
CA ALA A 193 21.39 -3.38 -11.25
C ALA A 193 21.38 -4.90 -11.49
N ALA A 194 22.47 -5.47 -11.97
CA ALA A 194 22.56 -6.92 -12.23
C ALA A 194 22.31 -7.78 -10.98
N THR A 195 22.63 -7.25 -9.81
CA THR A 195 22.41 -7.89 -8.50
C THR A 195 21.10 -7.48 -7.83
N ALA A 196 20.29 -6.63 -8.47
CA ALA A 196 19.05 -6.15 -7.88
C ALA A 196 18.02 -7.28 -7.79
N ILE A 197 17.41 -7.43 -6.62
CA ILE A 197 16.32 -8.36 -6.37
C ILE A 197 15.07 -7.54 -6.10
N VAL A 198 13.99 -7.86 -6.81
CA VAL A 198 12.66 -7.30 -6.56
C VAL A 198 11.93 -8.25 -5.62
N SER A 199 11.50 -7.72 -4.47
CA SER A 199 10.74 -8.49 -3.48
C SER A 199 9.40 -8.93 -4.07
N SER A 200 9.07 -10.20 -3.92
CA SER A 200 7.70 -10.70 -4.11
C SER A 200 6.88 -10.44 -2.85
N LYS A 201 5.54 -10.46 -2.96
CA LYS A 201 4.68 -10.32 -1.79
C LYS A 201 4.87 -11.53 -0.86
N VAL A 202 5.54 -11.32 0.27
CA VAL A 202 5.62 -12.31 1.35
C VAL A 202 4.34 -12.22 2.18
N VAL A 203 3.59 -13.31 2.30
CA VAL A 203 2.31 -13.37 3.06
C VAL A 203 2.50 -14.04 4.43
N GLN A 204 3.74 -14.11 4.93
CA GLN A 204 4.03 -14.81 6.18
C GLN A 204 3.44 -14.06 7.39
N PRO A 205 2.78 -14.75 8.34
CA PRO A 205 2.30 -14.13 9.58
C PRO A 205 3.48 -13.77 10.49
N LEU A 206 4.02 -12.55 10.33
CA LEU A 206 5.20 -12.10 11.08
C LEU A 206 4.89 -11.67 12.52
N VAL A 207 3.63 -11.41 12.85
CA VAL A 207 3.22 -10.96 14.19
C VAL A 207 3.60 -11.97 15.26
N ASP A 208 3.38 -13.26 15.02
CA ASP A 208 3.73 -14.31 15.98
C ASP A 208 5.24 -14.44 16.18
N SER A 209 6.01 -14.27 15.10
CA SER A 209 7.48 -14.19 15.16
C SER A 209 7.95 -13.00 15.99
N PHE A 210 7.27 -11.86 15.89
CA PHE A 210 7.59 -10.69 16.71
C PHE A 210 7.27 -10.93 18.19
N ILE A 211 6.14 -11.57 18.49
CA ILE A 211 5.77 -11.93 19.87
C ILE A 211 6.80 -12.87 20.46
N PHE A 212 7.22 -13.90 19.72
CA PHE A 212 8.30 -14.80 20.12
C PHE A 212 9.63 -14.06 20.37
N CYS A 213 9.88 -12.98 19.63
CA CYS A 213 11.03 -12.12 19.85
C CYS A 213 10.90 -11.17 21.05
N GLY A 214 9.81 -11.23 21.81
CA GLY A 214 9.56 -10.37 22.98
C GLY A 214 8.78 -9.10 22.67
N MET A 215 8.06 -9.04 21.53
CA MET A 215 7.11 -7.97 21.28
C MET A 215 5.82 -8.19 22.06
N SER A 216 5.39 -7.16 22.78
CA SER A 216 4.06 -7.13 23.39
C SER A 216 3.06 -6.50 22.41
N LYS A 217 1.86 -7.10 22.29
CA LYS A 217 0.76 -6.56 21.48
C LYS A 217 0.27 -5.24 22.05
N LEU A 218 -0.11 -4.30 21.18
CA LEU A 218 -0.50 -2.95 21.58
C LEU A 218 -1.69 -2.90 22.56
N ASP A 219 -2.65 -3.81 22.41
CA ASP A 219 -3.82 -3.92 23.30
C ASP A 219 -3.45 -4.28 24.75
N GLY A 220 -2.34 -4.99 24.95
CA GLY A 220 -1.91 -5.50 26.25
C GLY A 220 -1.01 -4.56 27.05
N ILE A 221 -0.54 -3.45 26.47
CA ILE A 221 0.49 -2.61 27.10
C ILE A 221 -0.11 -1.29 27.64
N PRO A 222 0.11 -0.94 28.91
CA PRO A 222 -0.25 0.38 29.44
C PRO A 222 0.43 1.51 28.65
N SER A 223 -0.30 2.59 28.36
CA SER A 223 0.17 3.70 27.51
C SER A 223 1.49 4.34 27.98
N GLU A 224 1.77 4.30 29.28
CA GLU A 224 3.00 4.81 29.88
C GLU A 224 4.24 4.00 29.51
N VAL A 225 4.08 2.67 29.45
CA VAL A 225 5.14 1.72 29.11
C VAL A 225 5.42 1.76 27.60
N VAL A 226 4.35 1.82 26.78
CA VAL A 226 4.44 1.97 25.32
C VAL A 226 5.34 3.16 24.91
N ARG A 227 5.35 4.23 25.72
CA ARG A 227 6.16 5.42 25.43
C ARG A 227 7.67 5.17 25.56
N ARG A 228 8.09 4.23 26.41
CA ARG A 228 9.50 3.98 26.75
C ARG A 228 10.17 2.95 25.81
N MET A 229 9.38 2.00 25.31
CA MET A 229 9.82 0.92 24.42
C MET A 229 9.90 1.35 22.95
N ASP A 230 10.61 0.57 22.12
CA ASP A 230 10.64 0.78 20.66
C ASP A 230 9.31 0.34 20.04
N LYS A 231 8.76 1.17 19.14
CA LYS A 231 7.49 0.91 18.45
C LYS A 231 7.73 0.03 17.25
N ILE A 232 6.96 -1.03 17.10
CA ILE A 232 7.13 -2.01 16.03
C ILE A 232 6.05 -1.82 14.97
N PHE A 233 6.49 -1.47 13.77
CA PHE A 233 5.64 -1.29 12.61
C PHE A 233 5.83 -2.46 11.64
N LEU A 234 4.73 -3.07 11.22
CA LEU A 234 4.66 -4.08 10.17
C LEU A 234 3.86 -3.51 9.00
N ASN A 235 4.47 -3.34 7.83
CA ASN A 235 3.81 -2.76 6.65
C ASN A 235 3.13 -1.41 6.92
N GLY A 236 3.71 -0.60 7.82
CA GLY A 236 3.15 0.69 8.25
C GLY A 236 2.13 0.61 9.40
N ILE A 237 1.68 -0.58 9.79
CA ILE A 237 0.75 -0.78 10.90
C ILE A 237 1.52 -0.93 12.21
N TRP A 238 1.14 -0.15 13.23
CA TRP A 238 1.72 -0.27 14.56
C TRP A 238 1.14 -1.51 15.28
N VAL A 239 1.92 -2.59 15.34
CA VAL A 239 1.46 -3.89 15.87
C VAL A 239 1.82 -4.12 17.34
N GLY A 240 2.84 -3.45 17.85
CA GLY A 240 3.29 -3.66 19.23
C GLY A 240 4.49 -2.82 19.62
N SER A 241 5.04 -3.13 20.80
CA SER A 241 6.28 -2.51 21.29
C SER A 241 7.22 -3.57 21.87
N CYS A 242 8.52 -3.32 21.76
CA CYS A 242 9.59 -4.21 22.22
C CYS A 242 10.84 -3.38 22.57
N ASP A 243 11.70 -3.85 23.47
CA ASP A 243 12.93 -3.12 23.83
C ASP A 243 14.08 -3.35 22.81
N ASP A 244 14.22 -4.57 22.27
CA ASP A 244 15.20 -4.84 21.21
C ASP A 244 14.83 -6.06 20.33
N PRO A 245 13.94 -5.89 19.34
CA PRO A 245 13.53 -7.01 18.49
C PRO A 245 14.52 -7.30 17.35
N VAL A 246 15.41 -6.37 17.03
CA VAL A 246 16.11 -6.38 15.73
C VAL A 246 17.16 -7.47 15.65
N LEU A 247 17.89 -7.73 16.74
CA LEU A 247 18.90 -8.78 16.75
C LEU A 247 18.27 -10.16 16.51
N ARG A 248 17.19 -10.46 17.26
CA ARG A 248 16.47 -11.74 17.19
C ARG A 248 15.84 -11.95 15.82
N LEU A 249 15.15 -10.94 15.28
CA LEU A 249 14.54 -11.04 13.95
C LEU A 249 15.56 -11.21 12.84
N ARG A 250 16.73 -10.57 12.94
CA ARG A 250 17.83 -10.79 12.00
C ARG A 250 18.38 -12.21 12.09
N CYS A 251 18.46 -12.80 13.28
CA CYS A 251 18.84 -14.20 13.44
C CYS A 251 17.80 -15.13 12.81
N MET A 252 16.51 -14.92 13.07
CA MET A 252 15.43 -15.71 12.45
C MET A 252 15.43 -15.62 10.92
N ARG A 253 15.74 -14.45 10.37
CA ARG A 253 15.89 -14.28 8.91
C ARG A 253 17.09 -15.04 8.35
N ARG A 254 18.21 -15.09 9.09
CA ARG A 254 19.40 -15.87 8.70
C ARG A 254 19.19 -17.39 8.81
N SER A 255 18.33 -17.84 9.71
CA SER A 255 17.96 -19.25 9.86
C SER A 255 16.77 -19.69 8.99
N ASN A 256 16.32 -18.84 8.04
CA ASN A 256 15.14 -19.07 7.19
C ASN A 256 13.80 -19.24 7.93
N MET A 257 13.69 -18.83 9.20
CA MET A 257 12.41 -18.82 9.91
C MET A 257 11.52 -17.63 9.50
N VAL A 258 12.17 -16.52 9.16
CA VAL A 258 11.55 -15.34 8.54
C VAL A 258 12.08 -15.24 7.12
N ASP A 259 11.21 -14.94 6.15
CA ASP A 259 11.60 -14.81 4.75
C ASP A 259 12.73 -13.79 4.57
N ARG A 260 13.70 -14.13 3.69
CA ARG A 260 14.91 -13.32 3.44
C ARG A 260 14.58 -11.93 2.86
N GLN A 261 13.46 -11.81 2.17
CA GLN A 261 12.96 -10.59 1.54
C GLN A 261 12.39 -9.59 2.55
N VAL A 262 12.08 -10.02 3.79
CA VAL A 262 11.58 -9.12 4.84
C VAL A 262 12.66 -8.12 5.23
N GLU A 263 12.36 -6.84 5.04
CA GLU A 263 13.24 -5.74 5.46
C GLU A 263 13.08 -5.53 6.96
N ILE A 264 14.19 -5.38 7.69
CA ILE A 264 14.19 -5.10 9.14
C ILE A 264 15.08 -3.90 9.42
N LYS A 265 14.46 -2.78 9.81
CA LYS A 265 15.12 -1.50 10.09
C LYS A 265 14.84 -1.04 11.52
N ARG A 266 15.87 -0.52 12.20
CA ARG A 266 15.74 0.16 13.51
C ARG A 266 16.19 1.61 13.37
N ASP A 267 15.32 2.55 13.69
CA ASP A 267 15.67 3.95 13.87
C ASP A 267 15.90 4.23 15.36
N LYS A 268 17.18 4.36 15.73
CA LYS A 268 17.60 4.63 17.12
C LYS A 268 17.19 6.03 17.60
N ARG A 269 17.08 7.02 16.70
CA ARG A 269 16.74 8.40 17.07
C ARG A 269 15.25 8.52 17.38
N GLN A 270 14.42 7.81 16.63
CA GLN A 270 12.96 7.83 16.80
C GLN A 270 12.44 6.71 17.72
N LYS A 271 13.29 5.75 18.11
CA LYS A 271 12.91 4.54 18.86
C LYS A 271 11.82 3.74 18.15
N GLU A 272 12.08 3.44 16.88
CA GLU A 272 11.16 2.76 15.98
C GLU A 272 11.83 1.54 15.33
N GLY A 273 11.17 0.39 15.37
CA GLY A 273 11.47 -0.79 14.54
C GLY A 273 10.47 -0.86 13.39
N LYS A 274 10.94 -1.00 12.16
CA LYS A 274 10.11 -1.11 10.96
C LYS A 274 10.44 -2.43 10.24
N SER A 275 9.38 -3.13 9.85
CA SER A 275 9.44 -4.31 9.00
C SER A 275 8.51 -4.12 7.81
N SER A 276 8.99 -4.43 6.61
CA SER A 276 8.21 -4.44 5.36
C SER A 276 8.51 -5.68 4.53
#